data_AF-A0A358Q6N3-F1
#
_entry.id   AF-A0A358Q6N3-F1
#
_cell.length_a   1.000
_cell.length_b   1.000
_cell.length_c   1.000
_cell.angle_alpha   90.00
_cell.angle_beta   90.00
_cell.angle_gamma   90.00
#
_symmetry.space_group_name_H-M   'P 1'
#
loop_
_entity.id
_entity.type
_entity.pdbx_description
1 polymer ?
#
loop_
_entity_poly.entity_id
_entity_poly.type
_entity_poly.pdbx_seq_one_letter_code
_entity_poly.pdbx_strand_id
1 'polypeptide(L)'
;MDVLQKYKTFIVILFKWIVWGGVIGVTIGSITAFLLTTNDFLGDVRQANFWLIFFLPLGGIAIGYIYMKYGMNSGNDAAKGNNLIIDGIHGKAKVLRRMGPIVYLGTFLTVFFGGSTGREGAAIQMGGSIA
;
A
#
# COMPACT_ATOMS: atom_id res chain seq x y z
N MET A 1 -33.55 32.97 3.99
CA MET A 1 -33.46 31.98 5.07
C MET A 1 -32.32 30.97 4.83
N ASP A 2 -31.32 31.35 4.04
CA ASP A 2 -30.44 30.40 3.34
C ASP A 2 -29.11 30.13 4.05
N VAL A 3 -28.69 31.03 4.95
CA VAL A 3 -27.37 30.96 5.57
C VAL A 3 -27.29 29.86 6.64
N LEU A 4 -28.31 29.77 7.51
CA LEU A 4 -28.43 28.74 8.55
C LEU A 4 -28.54 27.32 7.96
N GLN A 5 -29.25 27.17 6.84
CA GLN A 5 -29.35 25.92 6.10
C GLN A 5 -27.98 25.51 5.53
N LYS A 6 -27.22 26.48 5.01
CA LYS A 6 -25.86 26.27 4.47
C LYS A 6 -24.88 25.81 5.55
N TYR A 7 -24.93 26.40 6.75
CA TYR A 7 -24.09 25.98 7.89
C TYR A 7 -24.44 24.57 8.39
N LYS A 8 -25.73 24.22 8.50
CA LYS A 8 -26.14 22.85 8.85
C LYS A 8 -25.62 21.83 7.84
N THR A 9 -25.79 22.10 6.55
CA THR A 9 -25.31 21.20 5.49
C THR A 9 -23.78 21.08 5.53
N PHE A 10 -23.06 22.18 5.74
CA PHE A 10 -21.60 22.16 5.85
C PHE A 10 -21.11 21.31 7.02
N ILE A 11 -21.70 21.46 8.21
CA ILE A 11 -21.35 20.68 9.41
C ILE A 11 -21.64 19.20 9.21
N VAL A 12 -22.80 18.84 8.62
CA VAL A 12 -23.15 17.45 8.34
C VAL A 12 -22.17 16.82 7.35
N ILE A 13 -21.78 17.56 6.31
CA ILE A 13 -20.78 17.10 5.34
C ILE A 13 -19.43 16.91 6.04
N LEU A 14 -18.95 17.90 6.80
CA LEU A 14 -17.68 17.80 7.54
C LEU A 14 -17.64 16.58 8.46
N PHE A 15 -18.70 16.39 9.25
CA PHE A 15 -18.80 15.25 10.15
C PHE A 15 -18.78 13.93 9.37
N LYS A 16 -19.51 13.84 8.24
CA LYS A 16 -19.50 12.67 7.37
C LYS A 16 -18.09 12.36 6.85
N TRP A 17 -17.35 13.37 6.40
CA TRP A 17 -15.99 13.22 5.91
C TRP A 17 -15.00 12.82 7.02
N ILE A 18 -15.15 13.36 8.23
CA ILE A 18 -14.34 12.97 9.39
C ILE A 18 -14.59 11.51 9.76
N VAL A 19 -15.84 11.06 9.77
CA VAL A 19 -16.19 9.66 10.07
C VAL A 19 -15.59 8.72 9.02
N TRP A 20 -15.79 8.99 7.73
CA TRP A 20 -15.22 8.14 6.67
C TRP A 20 -13.70 8.17 6.65
N GLY A 21 -13.08 9.35 6.79
CA GLY A 21 -11.64 9.50 6.90
C GLY A 21 -11.06 8.75 8.10
N GLY A 22 -11.76 8.78 9.24
CA GLY A 22 -11.40 8.02 10.44
C GLY A 22 -11.44 6.51 10.23
N VAL A 23 -12.52 5.98 9.64
CA VAL A 23 -12.65 4.54 9.35
C VAL A 23 -11.55 4.07 8.40
N ILE A 24 -11.31 4.83 7.32
CA ILE A 24 -10.25 4.52 6.35
C ILE A 24 -8.88 4.58 7.02
N GLY A 25 -8.61 5.62 7.82
CA GLY A 25 -7.36 5.79 8.54
C GLY A 25 -7.08 4.67 9.53
N VAL A 26 -8.07 4.24 10.32
CA VAL A 26 -7.94 3.12 11.26
C VAL A 26 -7.70 1.80 10.52
N THR A 27 -8.39 1.59 9.40
CA THR A 27 -8.23 0.37 8.60
C THR A 27 -6.83 0.28 7.98
N ILE A 28 -6.39 1.35 7.31
CA ILE A 28 -5.06 1.42 6.69
C ILE A 28 -3.98 1.33 7.78
N GLY A 29 -4.13 2.10 8.87
CA GLY A 29 -3.19 2.10 9.99
C GLY A 29 -3.04 0.72 10.63
N SER A 30 -4.13 -0.02 10.82
CA SER A 30 -4.08 -1.38 11.37
C SER A 30 -3.38 -2.34 10.42
N ILE A 31 -3.65 -2.26 9.11
CA ILE A 31 -3.00 -3.10 8.09
C ILE A 31 -1.49 -2.81 8.03
N THR A 32 -1.10 -1.53 8.06
CA THR A 32 0.31 -1.12 8.05
C THR A 32 1.02 -1.52 9.33
N ALA A 33 0.40 -1.34 10.50
CA ALA A 33 0.96 -1.77 11.77
C ALA A 33 1.21 -3.29 11.78
N PHE A 34 0.23 -4.08 11.34
CA PHE A 34 0.37 -5.53 11.25
C PHE A 34 1.50 -5.95 10.29
N LEU A 35 1.62 -5.27 9.15
CA LEU A 35 2.73 -5.50 8.20
C LEU A 35 4.09 -5.20 8.83
N LEU A 36 4.22 -4.08 9.55
CA LEU A 36 5.48 -3.69 10.20
C LEU A 36 5.86 -4.66 11.32
N THR A 37 4.92 -5.00 12.21
CA THR A 37 5.16 -5.96 13.30
C THR A 37 5.57 -7.32 12.77
N THR A 38 4.89 -7.80 11.73
CA THR A 38 5.22 -9.10 11.14
C THR A 38 6.58 -9.03 10.42
N ASN A 39 6.88 -7.93 9.72
CA ASN A 39 8.20 -7.74 9.09
C ASN A 39 9.35 -7.68 10.10
N ASP A 40 9.16 -7.05 11.26
CA ASP A 40 10.16 -7.03 12.32
C ASP A 40 10.42 -8.45 12.84
N PHE A 41 9.36 -9.23 13.07
CA PHE A 41 9.47 -10.65 13.45
C PHE A 41 10.20 -11.48 12.37
N LEU A 42 9.88 -11.29 11.09
CA LEU A 42 10.59 -11.93 9.98
C LEU A 42 12.08 -11.53 9.95
N GLY A 43 12.39 -10.29 10.29
CA GLY A 43 13.76 -9.79 10.43
C GLY A 43 14.55 -10.57 11.47
N ASP A 44 13.94 -10.88 12.61
CA ASP A 44 14.57 -11.68 13.68
C ASP A 44 14.75 -13.15 13.25
N VAL A 45 13.74 -13.73 12.59
CA VAL A 45 13.85 -15.10 12.02
C VAL A 45 14.97 -15.20 10.99
N ARG A 46 15.16 -14.15 10.17
CA ARG A 46 16.26 -14.05 9.21
C ARG A 46 17.61 -13.95 9.90
N GLN A 47 17.73 -13.18 11.00
CA GLN A 47 18.98 -13.12 11.77
C GLN A 47 19.38 -14.50 12.32
N ALA A 48 18.40 -15.29 12.76
CA ALA A 48 18.62 -16.67 13.20
C ALA A 48 18.94 -17.63 12.04
N ASN A 49 18.49 -17.33 10.81
CA ASN A 49 18.62 -18.20 9.64
C ASN A 49 19.24 -17.45 8.45
N PHE A 50 20.53 -17.14 8.54
CA PHE A 50 21.27 -16.38 7.53
C PHE A 50 21.22 -16.97 6.11
N TRP A 51 20.94 -18.28 6.00
CA TRP A 51 20.83 -19.01 4.75
C TRP A 51 19.64 -18.56 3.89
N LEU A 52 18.62 -17.88 4.45
CA LEU A 52 17.49 -17.36 3.68
C LEU A 52 17.91 -16.35 2.61
N ILE A 53 19.05 -15.66 2.79
CA ILE A 53 19.57 -14.70 1.80
C ILE A 53 19.88 -15.39 0.46
N PHE A 54 20.25 -16.67 0.45
CA PHE A 54 20.48 -17.40 -0.80
C PHE A 54 19.20 -17.58 -1.64
N PHE A 55 18.02 -17.50 -1.01
CA PHE A 55 16.74 -17.53 -1.71
C PHE A 55 16.27 -16.15 -2.18
N LEU A 56 16.99 -15.07 -1.88
CA LEU A 56 16.71 -13.73 -2.37
C LEU A 56 16.52 -13.65 -3.90
N PRO A 57 17.40 -14.22 -4.76
CA PRO A 57 17.17 -14.21 -6.21
C PRO A 57 15.87 -14.92 -6.62
N LEU A 58 15.52 -16.02 -5.96
CA LEU A 58 14.24 -16.73 -6.18
C LEU A 58 13.04 -15.86 -5.74
N GLY A 59 13.15 -15.20 -4.59
CA GLY A 59 12.17 -14.24 -4.11
C GLY A 59 11.98 -13.06 -5.08
N GLY A 60 13.06 -12.52 -5.61
CA GLY A 60 13.04 -11.45 -6.61
C GLY A 60 12.35 -11.88 -7.91
N ILE A 61 12.62 -13.09 -8.40
CA ILE A 61 11.94 -13.66 -9.57
C ILE A 61 10.44 -13.82 -9.30
N ALA A 62 10.07 -14.35 -8.12
CA ALA A 62 8.68 -14.51 -7.74
C ALA A 62 7.93 -13.17 -7.68
N ILE A 63 8.53 -12.16 -7.04
CA ILE A 63 7.96 -10.81 -6.96
C ILE A 63 7.84 -10.19 -8.37
N GLY A 64 8.90 -10.28 -9.18
CA GLY A 64 8.90 -9.80 -10.56
C GLY A 64 7.81 -10.46 -11.40
N TYR A 65 7.62 -11.78 -11.26
CA TYR A 65 6.55 -12.51 -11.92
C TYR A 65 5.15 -12.07 -11.47
N ILE A 66 4.96 -11.82 -10.17
CA ILE A 66 3.69 -11.31 -9.63
C ILE A 66 3.40 -9.93 -10.23
N TYR A 67 4.37 -9.02 -10.25
CA TYR A 67 4.20 -7.69 -10.86
C TYR A 67 3.90 -7.78 -12.36
N MET A 68 4.60 -8.64 -13.09
CA MET A 68 4.40 -8.77 -14.54
C MET A 68 3.02 -9.37 -14.88
N LYS A 69 2.55 -10.35 -14.09
CA LYS A 69 1.29 -11.06 -14.36
C LYS A 69 0.05 -10.37 -13.78
N TYR A 70 0.18 -9.78 -12.59
CA TYR A 70 -0.94 -9.20 -11.84
C TYR A 70 -0.86 -7.68 -11.68
N GLY A 71 0.29 -7.07 -11.93
CA GLY A 71 0.51 -5.63 -11.84
C GLY A 71 0.07 -4.85 -13.07
N MET A 72 -0.01 -5.47 -14.25
CA MET A 72 -0.59 -4.86 -15.45
C MET A 72 -2.11 -5.04 -15.47
N ASN A 73 -2.84 -3.94 -15.53
CA ASN A 73 -4.28 -3.97 -15.82
C ASN A 73 -4.70 -2.71 -16.59
N SER A 74 -5.40 -2.90 -17.71
CA SER A 74 -6.06 -1.81 -18.46
C SER A 74 -5.14 -0.62 -18.79
N GLY A 75 -3.92 -0.89 -19.28
CA GLY A 75 -2.94 0.14 -19.67
C GLY A 75 -2.20 0.83 -18.52
N ASN A 76 -2.49 0.46 -17.28
CA ASN A 76 -1.83 0.97 -16.08
C ASN A 76 -0.97 -0.14 -15.47
N ASP A 77 0.22 0.23 -15.00
CA ASP A 77 1.22 -0.69 -14.49
C ASP A 77 1.50 -0.40 -13.01
N ALA A 78 1.22 -1.37 -12.15
CA ALA A 78 1.54 -1.31 -10.73
C ALA A 78 3.05 -1.18 -10.47
N ALA A 79 3.92 -1.57 -11.41
CA ALA A 79 5.37 -1.38 -11.32
C ALA A 79 5.76 0.11 -11.35
N LYS A 80 4.90 1.01 -11.86
CA LYS A 80 5.10 2.47 -11.71
C LYS A 80 5.01 2.93 -10.25
N GLY A 81 4.42 2.13 -9.36
CA GLY A 81 4.37 2.36 -7.91
C GLY A 81 3.85 3.75 -7.55
N ASN A 82 4.69 4.55 -6.88
CA ASN A 82 4.33 5.92 -6.49
C ASN A 82 3.98 6.83 -7.67
N ASN A 83 4.61 6.66 -8.83
CA ASN A 83 4.28 7.49 -9.99
C ASN A 83 2.83 7.27 -10.46
N LEU A 84 2.30 6.05 -10.33
CA LEU A 84 0.91 5.76 -10.65
C LEU A 84 -0.07 6.49 -9.73
N ILE A 85 0.31 6.67 -8.46
CA ILE A 85 -0.48 7.39 -7.46
C ILE A 85 -0.46 8.88 -7.76
N ILE A 86 0.72 9.43 -8.06
CA ILE A 86 0.88 10.83 -8.44
C ILE A 86 0.07 11.12 -9.70
N ASP A 87 0.18 10.26 -10.73
CA ASP A 87 -0.62 10.38 -11.95
C ASP A 87 -2.13 10.25 -11.68
N GLY A 88 -2.50 9.42 -10.70
CA GLY A 88 -3.88 9.27 -10.23
C GLY A 88 -4.45 10.54 -9.61
N ILE A 89 -3.67 11.22 -8.77
CA ILE A 89 -4.04 12.50 -8.16
C ILE A 89 -4.21 13.59 -9.23
N HIS A 90 -3.38 13.54 -10.30
CA HIS A 90 -3.47 14.45 -11.44
C HIS A 90 -4.52 14.03 -12.49
N GLY A 91 -5.27 12.95 -12.27
CA GLY A 91 -6.30 12.45 -13.20
C GLY A 91 -5.78 11.84 -14.50
N LYS A 92 -4.46 11.59 -14.62
CA LYS A 92 -3.80 11.03 -15.80
C LYS A 92 -3.77 9.51 -15.82
N ALA A 93 -3.89 8.88 -14.65
CA ALA A 93 -3.92 7.44 -14.48
C ALA A 93 -4.99 7.03 -13.46
N LYS A 94 -5.28 5.74 -13.37
CA LYS A 94 -6.16 5.20 -12.34
C LYS A 94 -5.36 4.29 -11.43
N VAL A 95 -5.41 4.54 -10.11
CA VAL A 95 -4.73 3.67 -9.14
C VAL A 95 -5.42 2.31 -9.11
N LEU A 96 -4.62 1.26 -9.25
CA LEU A 96 -5.12 -0.11 -9.20
C LEU A 96 -5.35 -0.51 -7.74
N ARG A 97 -6.58 -0.90 -7.38
CA ARG A 97 -6.86 -1.56 -6.09
C ARG A 97 -5.99 -2.79 -5.82
N ARG A 98 -5.56 -3.48 -6.88
CA ARG A 98 -4.68 -4.67 -6.80
C ARG A 98 -3.23 -4.31 -6.45
N MET A 99 -2.84 -3.04 -6.59
CA MET A 99 -1.50 -2.58 -6.23
C MET A 99 -1.22 -2.77 -4.74
N GLY A 100 -2.20 -2.51 -3.86
CA GLY A 100 -2.05 -2.69 -2.42
C GLY A 100 -1.67 -4.11 -2.03
N PRO A 101 -2.45 -5.14 -2.39
CA PRO A 101 -2.12 -6.54 -2.11
C PRO A 101 -0.78 -7.00 -2.69
N ILE A 102 -0.44 -6.55 -3.91
CA ILE A 102 0.83 -6.91 -4.56
C ILE A 102 2.02 -6.31 -3.79
N VAL A 103 1.93 -5.03 -3.44
CA VAL A 103 2.96 -4.33 -2.66
C VAL A 103 3.08 -4.93 -1.26
N TYR A 104 1.95 -5.26 -0.63
CA TYR A 104 1.91 -5.93 0.66
C TYR A 104 2.70 -7.24 0.64
N LEU A 105 2.35 -8.16 -0.27
CA LEU A 105 3.05 -9.45 -0.43
C LEU A 105 4.51 -9.28 -0.83
N GLY A 106 4.81 -8.35 -1.74
CA GLY A 106 6.17 -8.07 -2.18
C GLY A 106 7.05 -7.58 -1.04
N THR A 107 6.52 -6.73 -0.15
CA THR A 107 7.25 -6.22 1.02
C THR A 107 7.55 -7.36 1.99
N PHE A 108 6.57 -8.24 2.24
CA PHE A 108 6.76 -9.44 3.06
C PHE A 108 7.87 -10.35 2.54
N LEU A 109 7.79 -10.74 1.26
CA LEU A 109 8.82 -11.60 0.66
C LEU A 109 10.19 -10.92 0.70
N THR A 110 10.26 -9.62 0.41
CA THR A 110 11.55 -8.95 0.35
C THR A 110 12.21 -8.90 1.73
N VAL A 111 11.46 -8.59 2.79
CA VAL A 111 11.99 -8.59 4.16
C VAL A 111 12.36 -10.01 4.59
N PHE A 112 11.54 -11.01 4.27
CA PHE A 112 11.81 -12.42 4.57
C PHE A 112 13.16 -12.90 4.03
N PHE A 113 13.42 -12.61 2.75
CA PHE A 113 14.66 -12.99 2.10
C PHE A 113 15.83 -12.06 2.38
N GLY A 114 15.62 -10.97 3.14
CA GLY A 114 16.68 -10.04 3.56
C GLY A 114 17.00 -8.92 2.58
N GLY A 115 16.08 -8.58 1.68
CA GLY A 115 16.20 -7.41 0.82
C GLY A 115 15.90 -6.12 1.58
N SER A 116 16.73 -5.10 1.34
CA SER A 116 16.51 -3.75 1.86
C SER A 116 15.39 -3.08 1.06
N THR A 117 14.30 -2.67 1.73
CA THR A 117 13.19 -1.97 1.08
C THR A 117 12.76 -0.73 1.87
N GLY A 118 12.38 0.32 1.14
CA GLY A 118 11.81 1.53 1.72
C GLY A 118 10.38 1.28 2.22
N ARG A 119 10.15 1.50 3.51
CA ARG A 119 8.84 1.35 4.16
C ARG A 119 7.83 2.43 3.72
N GLU A 120 8.31 3.62 3.37
CA GLU A 120 7.48 4.79 3.04
C GLU A 120 6.74 4.61 1.70
N GLY A 121 7.45 4.23 0.64
CA GLY A 121 6.86 4.03 -0.68
C GLY A 121 5.81 2.91 -0.71
N ALA A 122 6.00 1.86 0.09
CA ALA A 122 5.04 0.78 0.22
C ALA A 122 3.76 1.23 0.94
N ALA A 123 3.89 2.03 2.01
CA ALA A 123 2.75 2.60 2.74
C ALA A 123 1.90 3.51 1.86
N ILE A 124 2.52 4.37 1.05
CA ILE A 124 1.82 5.26 0.11
C ILE A 124 1.05 4.43 -0.93
N GLN A 125 1.67 3.39 -1.49
CA GLN A 125 1.03 2.50 -2.47
C GLN A 125 -0.14 1.71 -1.89
N MET A 126 -0.02 1.19 -0.67
CA MET A 126 -1.12 0.52 0.01
C MET A 126 -2.27 1.49 0.28
N GLY A 127 -1.98 2.67 0.85
CA GLY A 127 -2.99 3.69 1.16
C GLY A 127 -3.70 4.20 -0.10
N GLY A 128 -2.96 4.53 -1.14
CA GLY A 128 -3.52 5.01 -2.41
C GLY A 128 -4.35 3.96 -3.17
N SER A 129 -4.16 2.67 -2.90
CA SER A 129 -4.98 1.60 -3.47
C SER A 129 -6.31 1.37 -2.74
N ILE A 130 -6.40 1.80 -1.48
CA ILE A 130 -7.58 1.62 -0.61
C ILE A 130 -8.51 2.83 -0.67
N ALA A 131 -7.93 4.04 -0.75
CA ALA A 131 -8.65 5.31 -0.92
C ALA A 131 -9.32 5.41 -2.30
#